data_AF-A0A3M7STV8-F1
#
_entry.id   AF-A0A3M7STV8-F1
#
_cell.length_a   1.000
_cell.length_b   1.000
_cell.length_c   1.000
_cell.angle_alpha   90.00
_cell.angle_beta   90.00
_cell.angle_gamma   90.00
#
_symmetry.space_group_name_H-M   'P 1'
#
loop_
_entity.id
_entity.type
_entity.pdbx_description
1 polymer ?
#
loop_
_entity_poly.entity_id
_entity_poly.type
_entity_poly.pdbx_seq_one_letter_code
_entity_poly.pdbx_strand_id
1 'polypeptide(L)'
;MISDHQPTITIFKNLQPIKRCYTIKRISWEMFREDICKRQPAHYLENIDDIEKEASNLTNDLISSLEYATKSKSFTTKAPKPTEIPKILLDLIKLKRKLKRSLNNNYTEYRKKLYNLICRQVKNRIKLFRENKFNLEFQELQNFNQSESKHWKLINRLDESNDEQTNKEDIKLKNNQNIITNDEEEIVEIFGNHLRKIFTPDYGLTQLNSINLDQIN
;
A
#
# COMPACT_ATOMS: atom_id res chain seq x y z
N MET A 1 -16.25 -41.09 -17.33
CA MET A 1 -14.98 -41.05 -16.56
C MET A 1 -15.13 -40.00 -15.48
N ILE A 2 -15.23 -40.42 -14.22
CA ILE A 2 -15.35 -39.53 -13.07
C ILE A 2 -13.93 -39.25 -12.59
N SER A 3 -13.56 -37.98 -12.50
CA SER A 3 -12.22 -37.55 -12.12
C SER A 3 -11.89 -37.98 -10.69
N ASP A 4 -10.85 -38.80 -10.52
CA ASP A 4 -10.31 -39.25 -9.24
C ASP A 4 -9.43 -38.12 -8.63
N HIS A 5 -10.06 -37.11 -8.06
CA HIS A 5 -9.33 -36.11 -7.26
C HIS A 5 -9.34 -36.55 -5.79
N GLN A 6 -8.25 -37.18 -5.35
CA GLN A 6 -8.03 -37.45 -3.93
C GLN A 6 -7.77 -36.14 -3.18
N PRO A 7 -8.49 -35.85 -2.09
CA PRO A 7 -8.21 -34.68 -1.27
C PRO A 7 -6.85 -34.85 -0.59
N THR A 8 -5.89 -33.99 -0.93
CA THR A 8 -4.60 -33.93 -0.26
C THR A 8 -4.72 -33.06 0.99
N ILE A 9 -4.60 -33.66 2.18
CA ILE A 9 -4.58 -32.92 3.43
C ILE A 9 -3.16 -32.38 3.63
N THR A 10 -2.95 -31.12 3.26
CA THR A 10 -1.69 -30.40 3.53
C THR A 10 -1.69 -29.90 4.96
N ILE A 11 -0.88 -30.54 5.82
CA ILE A 11 -0.69 -30.09 7.21
C ILE A 11 0.52 -29.17 7.26
N PHE A 12 0.28 -27.87 7.44
CA PHE A 12 1.35 -26.91 7.67
C PHE A 12 1.98 -27.13 9.04
N LYS A 13 3.08 -27.91 9.09
CA LYS A 13 3.92 -28.03 10.27
C LYS A 13 4.71 -26.72 10.45
N ASN A 14 4.71 -26.18 11.68
CA ASN A 14 5.55 -25.05 12.10
C ASN A 14 5.22 -23.63 11.59
N LEU A 15 3.96 -23.32 11.26
CA LEU A 15 3.54 -21.91 11.15
C LEU A 15 3.40 -21.29 12.55
N GLN A 16 4.52 -20.98 13.21
CA GLN A 16 4.50 -20.15 14.40
C GLN A 16 4.25 -18.70 13.96
N PRO A 17 3.11 -18.09 14.33
CA PRO A 17 2.82 -16.72 13.92
C PRO A 17 3.84 -15.76 14.54
N ILE A 18 4.61 -15.10 13.69
CA ILE A 18 5.62 -14.10 14.06
C ILE A 18 4.91 -12.99 14.84
N LYS A 19 5.36 -12.76 16.08
CA LYS A 19 4.91 -11.62 16.88
C LYS A 19 5.57 -10.37 16.31
N ARG A 20 4.76 -9.37 15.98
CA ARG A 20 5.22 -8.07 15.52
C ARG A 20 5.11 -7.07 16.68
N CYS A 21 6.07 -6.16 16.77
CA CYS A 21 6.06 -5.06 17.73
C CYS A 21 5.42 -3.83 17.06
N TYR A 22 4.50 -3.17 17.76
CA TYR A 22 3.85 -1.94 17.30
C TYR A 22 4.02 -0.87 18.35
N THR A 23 4.32 0.35 17.90
CA THR A 23 4.38 1.54 18.74
C THR A 23 3.25 2.47 18.33
N ILE A 24 2.31 2.71 19.23
CA ILE A 24 1.25 3.69 19.04
C ILE A 24 1.67 4.99 19.74
N LYS A 25 1.64 6.09 19.00
CA LYS A 25 1.80 7.44 19.52
C LYS A 25 0.41 8.06 19.68
N ARG A 26 0.13 8.63 20.86
CA ARG A 26 -1.11 9.36 21.12
C ARG A 26 -0.77 10.73 21.69
N ILE A 27 -1.24 11.78 21.02
CA ILE A 27 -1.06 13.15 21.46
C ILE A 27 -2.14 13.49 22.50
N SER A 28 -1.73 14.08 23.61
CA SER A 28 -2.62 14.66 24.60
C SER A 28 -2.79 16.15 24.31
N TRP A 29 -3.81 16.52 23.53
CA TRP A 29 -4.05 17.91 23.10
C TRP A 29 -4.17 18.90 24.26
N GLU A 30 -4.67 18.44 25.41
CA GLU A 30 -4.77 19.26 26.62
C GLU A 30 -3.39 19.57 27.21
N MET A 31 -2.50 18.58 27.28
CA MET A 31 -1.11 18.79 27.73
C MET A 31 -0.33 19.67 26.74
N PHE A 32 -0.54 19.46 25.44
CA PHE A 32 0.05 20.28 24.39
C PHE A 32 -0.36 21.75 24.53
N ARG A 33 -1.66 21.99 24.73
CA ARG A 33 -2.22 23.33 24.93
C ARG A 33 -1.64 23.99 26.18
N GLU A 34 -1.61 23.29 27.31
CA GLU A 34 -1.03 23.80 28.55
C GLU A 34 0.47 24.14 28.41
N ASP A 35 1.22 23.34 27.65
CA ASP A 35 2.66 23.55 27.44
C ASP A 35 2.92 24.77 26.55
N ILE A 36 2.21 24.89 25.42
CA ILE A 36 2.36 26.04 24.51
C ILE A 36 1.94 27.34 25.18
N CYS A 37 0.85 27.34 25.97
CA CYS A 37 0.40 28.55 26.65
C CYS A 37 1.40 29.09 27.69
N LYS A 38 2.38 28.29 28.12
CA LYS A 38 3.44 28.74 29.03
C LYS A 38 4.61 29.41 28.31
N ARG A 39 4.74 29.20 26.99
CA ARG A 39 5.84 29.77 26.20
C ARG A 39 5.41 31.16 25.72
N GLN A 40 6.17 32.17 26.13
CA GLN A 40 5.94 33.56 25.70
C GLN A 40 6.89 33.90 24.55
N PRO A 41 6.41 34.60 23.51
CA PRO A 41 7.25 35.06 22.43
C PRO A 41 8.26 36.11 22.91
N ALA A 42 9.37 36.25 22.18
CA ALA A 42 10.34 37.30 22.43
C ALA A 42 9.71 38.69 22.23
N HIS A 43 10.01 39.62 23.13
CA HIS A 43 9.30 40.90 23.19
C HIS A 43 9.80 41.98 22.22
N TYR A 44 10.95 41.77 21.57
CA TYR A 44 11.55 42.73 20.64
C TYR A 44 12.03 42.02 19.38
N LEU A 45 11.41 42.35 18.25
CA LEU A 45 11.79 41.92 16.91
C LEU A 45 12.11 43.18 16.12
N GLU A 46 13.39 43.53 15.99
CA GLU A 46 13.82 44.77 15.32
C GLU A 46 14.36 44.49 13.91
N ASN A 47 15.06 43.36 13.73
CA ASN A 47 15.68 43.00 12.46
C ASN A 47 15.05 41.75 11.81
N ILE A 48 15.29 41.57 10.51
CA ILE A 48 14.83 40.40 9.74
C ILE A 48 15.40 39.10 10.34
N ASP A 49 16.66 39.12 10.77
CA ASP A 49 17.30 37.98 11.43
C ASP A 49 16.59 37.60 12.75
N ASP A 50 16.06 38.59 13.49
CA ASP A 50 15.29 38.33 14.71
C ASP A 50 13.95 37.67 14.38
N ILE A 51 13.32 38.06 13.28
CA ILE A 51 12.07 37.45 12.80
C ILE A 51 12.33 35.99 12.39
N GLU A 52 13.39 35.71 11.65
CA GLU A 52 13.74 34.34 11.24
C GLU A 52 14.11 33.46 12.44
N LYS A 53 14.82 34.03 13.40
CA LYS A 53 15.17 33.36 14.65
C LYS A 53 13.93 33.06 15.49
N GLU A 54 13.00 34.00 15.60
CA GLU A 54 11.76 33.79 16.35
C GLU A 54 10.82 32.79 15.66
N ALA A 55 10.75 32.82 14.33
CA ALA A 55 10.04 31.79 13.56
C ALA A 55 10.64 30.40 13.81
N SER A 56 11.97 30.29 13.83
CA SER A 56 12.68 29.05 14.16
C SER A 56 12.40 28.61 15.60
N ASN A 57 12.43 29.54 16.57
CA ASN A 57 12.10 29.25 17.97
C ASN A 57 10.66 28.74 18.11
N LEU A 58 9.70 29.39 17.46
CA LEU A 58 8.30 28.97 17.46
C LEU A 58 8.13 27.56 16.87
N THR A 59 8.78 27.24 15.75
CA THR A 59 8.71 25.89 15.17
C THR A 59 9.32 24.84 16.10
N ASN A 60 10.47 25.14 16.72
CA ASN A 60 11.10 24.25 17.71
C ASN A 60 10.24 24.08 18.97
N ASP A 61 9.56 25.15 19.39
CA ASP A 61 8.64 25.11 20.52
C ASP A 61 7.43 24.23 20.21
N LEU A 62 6.83 24.38 19.04
CA LEU A 62 5.74 23.53 18.59
C LEU A 62 6.15 22.05 18.53
N ILE A 63 7.32 21.75 17.96
CA ILE A 63 7.83 20.38 17.83
C ILE A 63 8.07 19.79 19.22
N SER A 64 8.80 20.51 20.09
CA SER A 64 9.12 20.01 21.44
C SER A 64 7.88 19.87 22.33
N SER A 65 6.92 20.80 22.26
CA SER A 65 5.62 20.66 22.94
C SER A 65 4.83 19.46 22.42
N LEU A 66 4.89 19.18 21.12
CA LEU A 66 4.23 18.03 20.51
C LEU A 66 4.88 16.72 20.96
N GLU A 67 6.21 16.65 21.01
CA GLU A 67 6.95 15.51 21.56
C GLU A 67 6.63 15.28 23.03
N TYR A 68 6.64 16.32 23.85
CA TYR A 68 6.29 16.27 25.27
C TYR A 68 4.85 15.77 25.49
N ALA A 69 3.90 16.24 24.69
CA ALA A 69 2.50 15.84 24.78
C ALA A 69 2.22 14.46 24.18
N THR A 70 3.19 13.86 23.47
CA THR A 70 3.05 12.56 22.81
C THR A 70 3.38 11.42 23.76
N LYS A 71 2.37 10.61 24.08
CA LYS A 71 2.55 9.37 24.84
C LYS A 71 2.71 8.20 23.87
N SER A 72 3.89 7.55 23.89
CA SER A 72 4.14 6.33 23.14
C SER A 72 3.88 5.09 23.98
N LYS A 73 3.20 4.08 23.42
CA LYS A 73 3.08 2.75 24.01
C LYS A 73 3.43 1.69 22.99
N SER A 74 4.34 0.80 23.36
CA SER A 74 4.71 -0.37 22.58
C SER A 74 3.95 -1.61 23.06
N PHE A 75 3.54 -2.46 22.13
CA PHE A 75 2.97 -3.77 22.44
C PHE A 75 3.28 -4.77 21.33
N THR A 76 3.21 -6.06 21.66
CA THR A 76 3.43 -7.14 20.71
C THR A 76 2.12 -7.82 20.36
N THR A 77 1.89 -8.10 19.07
CA THR A 77 0.73 -8.84 18.61
C THR A 77 1.06 -9.74 17.42
N LYS A 78 0.30 -10.81 17.27
CA LYS A 78 0.33 -11.68 16.08
C LYS A 78 -0.42 -11.07 14.91
N ALA A 79 -1.36 -10.15 15.17
CA ALA A 79 -2.16 -9.52 14.14
C ALA A 79 -1.29 -8.59 13.27
N PRO A 80 -1.40 -8.65 11.93
CA PRO A 80 -0.62 -7.81 11.02
C PRO A 80 -1.02 -6.33 11.07
N LYS A 81 -2.27 -6.04 11.41
CA LYS A 81 -2.79 -4.68 11.62
C LYS A 81 -3.61 -4.66 12.91
N PRO A 82 -3.02 -4.33 14.06
CA PRO A 82 -3.78 -4.22 15.31
C PRO A 82 -4.87 -3.17 15.17
N THR A 83 -6.10 -3.54 15.53
CA THR A 83 -7.24 -2.61 15.51
C THR A 83 -7.39 -1.99 16.90
N GLU A 84 -7.49 -0.66 16.97
CA GLU A 84 -7.79 0.03 18.21
C GLU A 84 -9.23 -0.30 18.66
N ILE A 85 -9.38 -0.73 19.91
CA ILE A 85 -10.67 -1.07 20.48
C ILE A 85 -11.25 0.18 21.16
N PRO A 86 -12.49 0.60 20.84
CA PRO A 86 -13.10 1.76 21.47
C PRO A 86 -13.13 1.67 23.01
N LYS A 87 -12.85 2.79 23.69
CA LYS A 87 -12.79 2.87 25.16
C LYS A 87 -14.06 2.33 25.84
N ILE A 88 -15.23 2.67 25.29
CA ILE A 88 -16.54 2.21 25.80
C ILE A 88 -16.61 0.67 25.81
N LEU A 89 -16.11 0.01 24.75
CA LEU A 89 -16.10 -1.45 24.68
C LEU A 89 -15.09 -2.06 25.66
N LEU A 90 -13.93 -1.42 25.84
CA LEU A 90 -12.94 -1.83 26.85
C LEU A 90 -13.53 -1.75 28.26
N ASP A 91 -14.28 -0.71 28.58
CA ASP A 91 -14.87 -0.53 29.91
C ASP A 91 -15.98 -1.55 30.18
N LEU A 92 -16.79 -1.90 29.18
CA LEU A 92 -17.74 -3.03 29.27
C LEU A 92 -17.03 -4.37 29.50
N ILE A 93 -15.91 -4.63 28.83
CA ILE A 93 -15.11 -5.85 29.03
C ILE A 93 -14.52 -5.89 30.45
N LYS A 94 -14.03 -4.76 30.96
CA LYS A 94 -13.55 -4.65 32.35
C LYS A 94 -14.67 -4.90 33.35
N LEU A 95 -15.86 -4.32 33.13
CA LEU A 95 -17.04 -4.53 33.97
C LEU A 95 -17.45 -6.01 33.98
N LYS A 96 -17.52 -6.64 32.80
CA LYS A 96 -17.77 -8.09 32.66
C LYS A 96 -16.80 -8.92 33.51
N ARG A 97 -15.50 -8.60 33.45
CA ARG A 97 -14.46 -9.30 34.24
C ARG A 97 -14.66 -9.11 35.74
N LYS A 98 -14.95 -7.89 36.20
CA LYS A 98 -15.26 -7.60 37.61
C LYS A 98 -16.48 -8.39 38.09
N LEU A 99 -17.57 -8.39 37.32
CA LEU A 99 -18.79 -9.14 37.64
C LEU A 99 -18.54 -10.66 37.68
N LYS A 100 -17.75 -11.22 36.76
CA LYS A 100 -17.38 -12.64 36.79
C LYS A 100 -16.67 -13.02 38.08
N ARG A 101 -15.67 -12.21 38.50
CA ARG A 101 -14.96 -12.43 39.77
C ARG A 101 -15.92 -12.34 40.96
N SER A 102 -16.79 -11.33 40.96
CA SER A 102 -17.79 -11.12 42.02
C SER A 102 -18.80 -12.27 42.11
N LEU A 103 -19.24 -12.81 40.97
CA LEU A 103 -20.15 -13.96 40.88
C LEU A 103 -19.48 -15.25 41.37
N ASN A 104 -18.21 -15.47 41.02
CA ASN A 104 -17.44 -16.63 41.47
C ASN A 104 -17.21 -16.60 42.99
N ASN A 105 -17.00 -15.41 43.57
CA ASN A 105 -16.79 -15.28 45.02
C ASN A 105 -18.09 -15.41 45.81
N ASN A 106 -19.18 -14.81 45.32
CA ASN A 106 -20.47 -14.77 46.01
C ASN A 106 -21.59 -14.88 44.96
N TYR A 107 -22.07 -16.11 44.79
CA TYR A 107 -23.12 -16.42 43.83
C TYR A 107 -24.47 -15.89 44.30
N THR A 108 -25.13 -15.12 43.43
CA THR A 108 -26.56 -14.81 43.56
C THR A 108 -27.21 -14.79 42.19
N GLU A 109 -28.49 -15.18 42.11
CA GLU A 109 -29.24 -15.16 40.84
C GLU A 109 -29.31 -13.77 40.21
N TYR A 110 -29.44 -12.73 41.04
CA TYR A 110 -29.38 -11.34 40.58
C TYR A 110 -28.05 -11.03 39.87
N ARG A 111 -26.91 -11.42 40.48
CA ARG A 111 -25.58 -11.20 39.88
C ARG A 111 -25.37 -12.00 38.61
N LYS A 112 -25.92 -13.22 38.53
CA LYS A 112 -25.91 -14.03 37.31
C LYS A 112 -26.69 -13.38 36.18
N LYS A 113 -27.91 -12.88 36.46
CA LYS A 113 -28.71 -12.11 35.50
C LYS A 113 -27.96 -10.87 35.01
N LEU A 114 -27.37 -10.10 35.92
CA LEU A 114 -26.58 -8.91 35.59
C LEU A 114 -25.34 -9.26 34.73
N TYR A 115 -24.60 -10.30 35.10
CA TYR A 115 -23.47 -10.78 34.31
C TYR A 115 -23.89 -11.21 32.90
N ASN A 116 -25.01 -11.92 32.77
CA ASN A 116 -25.55 -12.35 31.49
C ASN A 116 -25.97 -11.15 30.61
N LEU A 117 -26.58 -10.12 31.22
CA LEU A 117 -26.93 -8.87 30.54
C LEU A 117 -25.68 -8.18 29.97
N ILE A 118 -24.64 -8.01 30.79
CA ILE A 118 -23.37 -7.42 30.33
C ILE A 118 -22.71 -8.30 29.27
N CYS A 119 -22.79 -9.63 29.38
CA CYS A 119 -22.29 -10.53 28.33
C CYS A 119 -22.98 -10.31 26.99
N ARG A 120 -24.31 -10.17 26.98
CA ARG A 120 -25.10 -9.87 25.78
C ARG A 120 -24.73 -8.51 25.19
N GLN A 121 -24.62 -7.48 26.03
CA GLN A 121 -24.21 -6.14 25.59
C GLN A 121 -22.82 -6.14 24.95
N VAL A 122 -21.83 -6.80 25.57
CA VAL A 122 -20.48 -6.93 25.00
C VAL A 122 -20.53 -7.65 23.65
N LYS A 123 -21.29 -8.75 23.54
CA LYS A 123 -21.43 -9.49 22.28
C LYS A 123 -22.03 -8.60 21.17
N ASN A 124 -23.10 -7.87 21.46
CA ASN A 124 -23.75 -6.99 20.50
C ASN A 124 -22.85 -5.83 20.08
N ARG A 125 -22.13 -5.20 21.03
CA ARG A 125 -21.19 -4.12 20.73
C ARG A 125 -19.99 -4.60 19.91
N ILE A 126 -19.48 -5.80 20.14
CA ILE A 126 -18.43 -6.40 19.29
C ILE A 126 -18.96 -6.67 17.89
N LYS A 127 -20.17 -7.20 17.76
CA LYS A 127 -20.81 -7.45 16.46
C LYS A 127 -20.93 -6.14 15.68
N LEU A 128 -21.54 -5.12 16.28
CA LEU A 128 -21.71 -3.80 15.66
C LEU A 128 -20.37 -3.13 15.31
N PHE A 129 -19.36 -3.27 16.17
CA PHE A 129 -18.02 -2.76 15.88
C PHE A 129 -17.40 -3.43 14.64
N ARG A 130 -17.56 -4.75 14.49
CA ARG A 130 -17.07 -5.49 13.32
C ARG A 130 -17.84 -5.12 12.06
N GLU A 131 -19.16 -5.01 12.14
CA GLU A 131 -20.02 -4.62 11.02
C GLU A 131 -19.68 -3.21 10.55
N ASN A 132 -19.54 -2.24 11.47
CA ASN A 132 -19.13 -0.89 11.11
C ASN A 132 -17.75 -0.85 10.47
N LYS A 133 -16.78 -1.60 11.01
CA LYS A 133 -15.44 -1.68 10.42
C LYS A 133 -15.49 -2.25 9.01
N PHE A 134 -16.23 -3.34 8.82
CA PHE A 134 -16.43 -3.94 7.50
C PHE A 134 -17.10 -2.95 6.54
N ASN A 135 -18.20 -2.31 6.95
CA ASN A 135 -18.90 -1.34 6.10
C ASN A 135 -18.01 -0.16 5.70
N LEU A 136 -17.12 0.30 6.57
CA LEU A 136 -16.14 1.35 6.25
C LEU A 136 -15.07 0.85 5.26
N GLU A 137 -14.51 -0.34 5.48
CA GLU A 137 -13.50 -0.92 4.58
C GLU A 137 -14.05 -1.21 3.18
N PHE A 138 -15.35 -1.51 3.08
CA PHE A 138 -16.03 -1.84 1.82
C PHE A 138 -16.98 -0.73 1.35
N GLN A 139 -16.86 0.48 1.89
CA GLN A 139 -17.74 1.59 1.54
C GLN A 139 -17.62 1.98 0.07
N GLU A 140 -16.39 1.98 -0.46
CA GLU A 140 -16.11 2.23 -1.88
C GLU A 140 -16.72 1.14 -2.78
N LEU A 141 -16.81 -0.10 -2.27
CA LEU A 141 -17.39 -1.24 -2.97
C LEU A 141 -18.92 -1.27 -2.92
N GLN A 142 -19.58 -0.46 -2.09
CA GLN A 142 -21.05 -0.33 -2.11
C GLN A 142 -21.56 0.32 -3.39
N ASN A 143 -20.76 1.19 -4.01
CA ASN A 143 -21.08 1.83 -5.29
C ASN A 143 -20.47 1.08 -6.48
N PHE A 144 -19.82 -0.07 -6.24
CA PHE A 144 -19.16 -0.83 -7.27
C PHE A 144 -20.19 -1.57 -8.12
N ASN A 145 -20.31 -1.13 -9.38
CA ASN A 145 -21.27 -1.69 -10.31
C ASN A 145 -20.75 -3.03 -10.85
N GLN A 146 -21.19 -4.14 -10.24
CA GLN A 146 -20.77 -5.51 -10.58
C GLN A 146 -21.07 -5.92 -12.03
N SER A 147 -21.86 -5.15 -12.78
CA SER A 147 -22.24 -5.43 -14.16
C SER A 147 -21.21 -5.01 -15.21
N GLU A 148 -20.12 -4.36 -14.85
CA GLU A 148 -19.06 -4.10 -15.82
C GLU A 148 -18.30 -5.40 -16.13
N SER A 149 -18.72 -6.08 -17.20
CA SER A 149 -18.07 -7.28 -17.77
C SER A 149 -16.56 -7.15 -17.95
N LYS A 150 -16.03 -5.93 -17.93
CA LYS A 150 -14.60 -5.59 -17.95
C LYS A 150 -13.84 -6.15 -16.75
N HIS A 151 -14.47 -6.24 -15.57
CA HIS A 151 -13.81 -6.71 -14.36
C HIS A 151 -13.67 -8.23 -14.32
N TRP A 152 -14.72 -8.97 -14.69
CA TRP A 152 -14.60 -10.42 -14.88
C TRP A 152 -13.63 -10.77 -16.00
N LYS A 153 -13.60 -9.98 -17.08
CA LYS A 153 -12.56 -10.11 -18.12
C LYS A 153 -11.16 -9.84 -17.60
N LEU A 154 -10.98 -8.90 -16.66
CA LEU A 154 -9.68 -8.61 -16.07
C LEU A 154 -9.24 -9.72 -15.11
N ILE A 155 -10.14 -10.22 -14.26
CA ILE A 155 -9.88 -11.35 -13.35
C ILE A 155 -9.55 -12.60 -14.16
N ASN A 156 -10.35 -12.94 -15.18
CA ASN A 156 -10.06 -14.07 -16.06
C ASN A 156 -8.74 -13.89 -16.81
N ARG A 157 -8.42 -12.69 -17.29
CA ARG A 157 -7.13 -12.42 -17.96
C ARG A 157 -5.94 -12.57 -17.01
N LEU A 158 -6.11 -12.24 -15.73
CA LEU A 158 -5.08 -12.43 -14.70
C LEU A 158 -4.94 -13.91 -14.32
N ASP A 159 -6.04 -14.67 -14.28
CA ASP A 159 -6.01 -16.12 -14.04
C ASP A 159 -5.43 -16.89 -15.24
N GLU A 160 -5.76 -16.50 -16.48
CA GLU A 160 -5.24 -17.08 -17.73
C GLU A 160 -3.75 -16.77 -17.94
N SER A 161 -3.21 -15.72 -17.32
CA SER A 161 -1.79 -15.33 -17.47
C SER A 161 -0.80 -16.25 -16.75
N ASN A 162 -1.27 -17.27 -16.03
CA ASN A 162 -0.43 -18.31 -15.43
C ASN A 162 -0.29 -19.56 -16.29
N ASP A 163 -1.03 -19.68 -17.40
CA ASP A 163 -0.83 -20.73 -18.39
C ASP A 163 0.12 -20.22 -19.48
N GLU A 164 1.21 -20.95 -19.70
CA GLU A 164 2.24 -20.70 -20.71
C GLU A 164 1.63 -20.66 -22.13
N GLN A 165 1.11 -19.53 -22.56
CA GLN A 165 0.75 -19.29 -23.96
C GLN A 165 1.90 -18.57 -24.66
N THR A 166 2.56 -19.35 -25.51
CA THR A 166 3.48 -18.92 -26.56
C THR A 166 2.76 -17.93 -27.49
N ASN A 167 2.82 -16.65 -27.17
CA ASN A 167 2.40 -15.59 -28.08
C ASN A 167 3.36 -15.55 -29.27
N LYS A 168 3.00 -16.22 -30.37
CA LYS A 168 3.44 -15.81 -31.70
C LYS A 168 2.80 -14.46 -31.98
N GLU A 169 3.54 -13.39 -31.72
CA GLU A 169 3.13 -12.07 -32.20
C GLU A 169 3.34 -12.03 -33.72
N ASP A 170 2.24 -11.98 -34.48
CA ASP A 170 2.29 -11.73 -35.92
C ASP A 170 2.94 -10.37 -36.18
N ILE A 171 4.20 -10.38 -36.63
CA ILE A 171 4.95 -9.17 -36.95
C ILE A 171 4.32 -8.54 -38.20
N LYS A 172 3.71 -7.36 -38.05
CA LYS A 172 3.13 -6.59 -39.16
C LYS A 172 4.06 -5.46 -39.55
N LEU A 173 4.61 -5.49 -40.76
CA LEU A 173 5.47 -4.42 -41.27
C LEU A 173 4.71 -3.52 -42.22
N LYS A 174 5.05 -2.22 -42.17
CA LYS A 174 4.40 -1.17 -42.94
C LYS A 174 5.35 -0.70 -44.04
N ASN A 175 4.96 -0.87 -45.30
CA ASN A 175 5.76 -0.40 -46.43
C ASN A 175 5.60 1.13 -46.64
N ASN A 176 6.49 1.75 -47.41
CA ASN A 176 6.53 3.18 -47.74
C ASN A 176 5.24 3.72 -48.40
N GLN A 177 4.34 2.85 -48.86
CA GLN A 177 3.00 3.18 -49.38
C GLN A 177 1.88 3.04 -48.33
N ASN A 178 2.21 2.92 -47.04
CA ASN A 178 1.30 2.70 -45.91
C ASN A 178 0.50 1.37 -45.92
N ILE A 179 0.83 0.43 -46.79
CA ILE A 179 0.22 -0.91 -46.81
C ILE A 179 0.86 -1.77 -45.71
N ILE A 180 0.03 -2.44 -44.91
CA ILE A 180 0.43 -3.33 -43.81
C ILE A 180 0.32 -4.76 -44.31
N THR A 181 1.42 -5.51 -44.30
CA THR A 181 1.48 -6.89 -44.77
C THR A 181 1.91 -7.82 -43.63
N ASN A 182 1.33 -9.03 -43.62
CA ASN A 182 1.67 -10.10 -42.67
C ASN A 182 2.32 -11.29 -43.40
N ASP A 183 2.64 -11.13 -44.68
CA ASP A 183 3.28 -12.18 -45.48
C ASP A 183 4.79 -12.16 -45.24
N GLU A 184 5.34 -13.33 -44.91
CA GLU A 184 6.71 -13.48 -44.43
C GLU A 184 7.73 -13.21 -45.56
N GLU A 185 7.39 -13.57 -46.80
CA GLU A 185 8.22 -13.32 -47.98
C GLU A 185 8.29 -11.81 -48.31
N GLU A 186 7.15 -11.11 -48.27
CA GLU A 186 7.11 -9.65 -48.48
C GLU A 186 7.85 -8.89 -47.38
N ILE A 187 7.77 -9.35 -46.14
CA ILE A 187 8.50 -8.79 -44.99
C ILE A 187 10.01 -8.86 -45.20
N VAL A 188 10.52 -10.02 -45.63
CA VAL A 188 11.95 -10.21 -45.91
C VAL A 188 12.41 -9.34 -47.07
N GLU A 189 11.59 -9.18 -48.11
CA GLU A 189 11.91 -8.34 -49.26
C GLU A 189 11.93 -6.84 -48.90
N ILE A 190 10.96 -6.37 -48.11
CA ILE A 190 10.93 -4.99 -47.59
C ILE A 190 12.16 -4.71 -46.74
N PHE A 191 12.54 -5.64 -45.86
CA PHE A 191 13.71 -5.51 -45.00
C PHE A 191 15.02 -5.53 -45.81
N GLY A 192 15.15 -6.43 -46.78
CA GLY A 192 16.31 -6.52 -47.68
C GLY A 192 16.50 -5.25 -48.52
N ASN A 193 15.41 -4.70 -49.06
CA ASN A 193 15.44 -3.43 -49.79
C ASN A 193 15.83 -2.24 -48.90
N HIS A 194 15.37 -2.24 -47.65
CA HIS A 194 15.75 -1.21 -46.68
C HIS A 194 17.24 -1.27 -46.34
N LEU A 195 17.77 -2.46 -46.06
CA LEU A 195 19.20 -2.66 -45.82
C LEU A 195 20.05 -2.27 -47.03
N ARG A 196 19.64 -2.65 -48.23
CA ARG A 196 20.35 -2.28 -49.46
C ARG A 196 20.40 -0.77 -49.69
N LYS A 197 19.37 -0.04 -49.28
CA LYS A 197 19.31 1.43 -49.34
C LYS A 197 20.24 2.09 -48.32
N ILE A 198 20.36 1.51 -47.12
CA ILE A 198 21.26 2.02 -46.06
C ILE A 198 22.71 1.69 -46.38
N PHE A 199 22.97 0.52 -46.94
CA PHE A 199 24.30 -0.01 -47.22
C PHE A 199 24.61 0.00 -48.72
N THR A 200 24.50 1.16 -49.37
CA THR A 200 25.10 1.35 -50.69
C THR A 200 26.62 1.54 -50.52
N PRO A 201 27.47 0.68 -51.12
CA PRO A 201 28.91 0.87 -51.09
C PRO A 201 29.29 2.16 -51.83
N ASP A 202 30.01 3.03 -51.13
CA ASP A 202 30.52 4.29 -51.65
C ASP A 202 31.74 4.02 -52.55
N TYR A 203 31.52 3.77 -53.84
CA TYR A 203 32.60 3.57 -54.82
C TYR A 203 33.22 4.91 -55.27
N GLY A 204 33.70 5.70 -54.31
CA GLY A 204 34.03 7.11 -54.56
C GLY A 204 35.20 7.71 -53.81
N LEU A 205 36.20 6.96 -53.32
CA LEU A 205 37.44 7.55 -52.77
C LEU A 205 38.70 6.69 -52.99
N THR A 206 38.86 6.12 -54.18
CA THR A 206 40.15 5.56 -54.64
C THR A 206 40.59 6.22 -55.94
N GLN A 207 40.95 7.51 -55.87
CA GLN A 207 41.85 8.12 -56.86
C GLN A 207 42.89 9.02 -56.18
N LEU A 208 44.11 8.47 -56.14
CA LEU A 208 45.37 9.15 -56.47
C LEU A 208 45.88 10.25 -55.51
N ASN A 209 46.61 9.81 -54.48
CA ASN A 209 47.81 10.55 -54.05
C ASN A 209 48.92 10.34 -55.08
N SER A 210 48.93 11.15 -56.14
CA SER A 210 50.18 11.47 -56.84
C SER A 210 50.92 12.52 -56.03
N ILE A 211 51.91 12.06 -55.26
CA ILE A 211 52.89 12.90 -54.58
C ILE A 211 53.66 13.67 -55.66
N ASN A 212 53.54 14.99 -55.67
CA ASN A 212 54.36 15.88 -56.49
C ASN A 212 55.54 16.35 -55.64
N LEU A 213 56.75 15.97 -56.05
CA LEU A 213 57.99 16.03 -55.27
C LEU A 213 58.89 17.22 -55.69
N ASP A 214 58.34 18.28 -56.28
CA ASP A 214 59.12 19.38 -56.88
C ASP A 214 58.76 20.77 -56.33
N GLN A 215 58.83 20.97 -55.01
CA GLN A 215 59.01 22.31 -54.43
C GLN A 215 60.02 22.28 -53.28
N ILE A 216 61.27 21.95 -53.63
CA ILE A 216 62.47 22.46 -52.96
C ILE A 216 63.05 23.52 -53.90
N ASN A 217 63.00 24.78 -53.46
CA ASN A 217 63.98 25.82 -53.74
C ASN A 217 63.85 26.89 -52.65
#